data_AF-A0AAW2LH28-F1
#
_entry.id   AF-A0AAW2LH28-F1
#
_cell.length_a   1.000
_cell.length_b   1.000
_cell.length_c   1.000
_cell.angle_alpha   90.00
_cell.angle_beta   90.00
_cell.angle_gamma   90.00
#
_symmetry.space_group_name_H-M   'P 1'
#
loop_
_entity.id
_entity.type
_entity.pdbx_description
1 polymer ?
#
loop_
_entity_poly.entity_id
_entity_poly.type
_entity_poly.pdbx_seq_one_letter_code
_entity_poly.pdbx_strand_id
1 'polypeptide(L)'
;MKRGDMAGGSAVLHHAVKEFMKSFWRTQSLFLCLHHFLNGQKREEDGLEFRVGTLTGRFKTFTGKGFATGKICLGEIEVVKITEFEKIWSCSSLSRKANAVTFYKPVGIPDGYSSLGHYCQPSDRKLRGYVLVAKCISSDESQGSKLVSPALTKPLNYTLVWSSNSHGNECGYVWLPNPPEGYKPTGFVVTTEPEEPDLEEVRCVREDLTESCEVDEVIFERNSLFSKGRIYVWNTRPCRRGMLCKGVPIGTFFCSQDEDSENDMSIACLKNLDSSLLAMPNLDQVHALIRHYGPTVYFHPDEAFLPSCFSKMELFCTKMGEIRD
;
A
#
# COMPACT_ATOMS: atom_id res chain seq x y z
N MET A 1 -21.59 -36.23 15.60
CA MET A 1 -21.25 -35.09 14.74
C MET A 1 -22.50 -34.69 13.96
N LYS A 2 -23.31 -33.77 14.50
CA LYS A 2 -24.56 -33.33 13.84
C LYS A 2 -24.22 -32.31 12.77
N ARG A 3 -24.56 -32.61 11.51
CA ARG A 3 -24.50 -31.66 10.39
C ARG A 3 -25.85 -30.93 10.38
N GLY A 4 -25.90 -29.73 10.93
CA GLY A 4 -27.12 -28.92 10.96
C GLY A 4 -27.20 -28.04 9.72
N ASP A 5 -28.14 -28.33 8.82
CA ASP A 5 -28.50 -27.46 7.69
C ASP A 5 -29.24 -26.23 8.23
N MET A 6 -28.64 -25.04 8.06
CA MET A 6 -29.26 -23.74 8.37
C MET A 6 -29.55 -22.97 7.08
N ALA A 7 -30.63 -23.33 6.38
CA ALA A 7 -31.11 -22.58 5.21
C ALA A 7 -31.66 -21.17 5.59
N GLY A 8 -32.13 -20.97 6.82
CA GLY A 8 -32.66 -19.68 7.31
C GLY A 8 -31.62 -18.70 7.86
N GLY A 9 -30.46 -19.19 8.33
CA GLY A 9 -29.36 -18.35 8.83
C GLY A 9 -28.48 -17.77 7.72
N SER A 10 -28.54 -18.36 6.52
CA SER A 10 -27.75 -17.96 5.36
C SER A 10 -28.07 -16.54 4.89
N ALA A 11 -29.34 -16.14 4.81
CA ALA A 11 -29.71 -14.81 4.29
C ALA A 11 -29.29 -13.65 5.21
N VAL A 12 -29.41 -13.83 6.54
CA VAL A 12 -28.99 -12.83 7.54
C VAL A 12 -27.47 -12.75 7.62
N LEU A 13 -26.79 -13.89 7.55
CA LEU A 13 -25.33 -13.95 7.44
C LEU A 13 -24.83 -13.31 6.14
N HIS A 14 -25.50 -13.57 5.01
CA HIS A 14 -25.19 -12.96 3.71
C HIS A 14 -25.37 -11.44 3.72
N HIS A 15 -26.44 -10.93 4.33
CA HIS A 15 -26.67 -9.49 4.47
C HIS A 15 -25.62 -8.86 5.41
N ALA A 16 -25.33 -9.48 6.55
CA ALA A 16 -24.32 -9.01 7.49
C ALA A 16 -22.91 -9.04 6.87
N VAL A 17 -22.55 -10.09 6.13
CA VAL A 17 -21.28 -10.18 5.39
C VAL A 17 -21.23 -9.13 4.29
N LYS A 18 -22.34 -8.86 3.57
CA LYS A 18 -22.36 -7.82 2.54
C LYS A 18 -22.23 -6.41 3.11
N GLU A 19 -22.95 -6.09 4.19
CA GLU A 19 -22.86 -4.79 4.85
C GLU A 19 -21.53 -4.60 5.59
N PHE A 20 -21.02 -5.65 6.25
CA PHE A 20 -19.68 -5.64 6.81
C PHE A 20 -18.65 -5.48 5.70
N MET A 21 -18.70 -6.26 4.61
CA MET A 21 -17.76 -6.10 3.52
C MET A 21 -17.86 -4.72 2.87
N LYS A 22 -19.04 -4.08 2.76
CA LYS A 22 -19.16 -2.68 2.31
C LYS A 22 -18.50 -1.70 3.29
N SER A 23 -18.72 -1.89 4.58
CA SER A 23 -18.11 -1.14 5.69
C SER A 23 -16.58 -1.31 5.69
N PHE A 24 -16.13 -2.54 5.50
CA PHE A 24 -14.75 -3.03 5.50
C PHE A 24 -14.00 -2.61 4.24
N TRP A 25 -14.67 -2.57 3.09
CA TRP A 25 -14.10 -2.10 1.83
C TRP A 25 -13.86 -0.58 1.83
N ARG A 26 -14.70 0.16 2.54
CA ARG A 26 -14.46 1.57 2.86
C ARG A 26 -13.35 1.74 3.92
N THR A 27 -12.89 0.67 4.56
CA THR A 27 -11.72 0.67 5.47
C THR A 27 -10.48 0.26 4.68
N GLN A 28 -9.68 1.24 4.27
CA GLN A 28 -8.62 1.13 3.27
C GLN A 28 -7.46 0.17 3.58
N SER A 29 -7.35 -0.33 4.82
CA SER A 29 -6.24 -1.20 5.26
C SER A 29 -6.31 -2.64 4.75
N LEU A 30 -7.50 -3.23 4.53
CA LEU A 30 -7.60 -4.64 4.13
C LEU A 30 -7.69 -4.87 2.62
N PHE A 31 -8.00 -3.85 1.83
CA PHE A 31 -7.99 -3.98 0.37
C PHE A 31 -6.57 -4.18 -0.19
N LEU A 32 -5.62 -3.35 0.26
CA LEU A 32 -4.20 -3.48 -0.07
C LEU A 32 -3.62 -4.79 0.48
N CYS A 33 -4.13 -5.25 1.63
CA CYS A 33 -3.81 -6.55 2.25
C CYS A 33 -4.32 -7.73 1.41
N LEU A 34 -5.56 -7.67 0.92
CA LEU A 34 -6.20 -8.72 0.12
C LEU A 34 -5.61 -8.82 -1.29
N HIS A 35 -5.21 -7.68 -1.88
CA HIS A 35 -4.47 -7.65 -3.15
C HIS A 35 -3.03 -8.16 -3.01
N HIS A 36 -2.33 -7.87 -1.89
CA HIS A 36 -1.03 -8.49 -1.56
C HIS A 36 -1.13 -10.01 -1.51
N PHE A 37 -2.26 -10.52 -1.01
CA PHE A 37 -2.49 -11.94 -0.84
C PHE A 37 -2.95 -12.69 -2.09
N LEU A 38 -3.68 -12.01 -2.99
CA LEU A 38 -4.10 -12.59 -4.27
C LEU A 38 -3.01 -12.56 -5.34
N ASN A 39 -2.09 -11.60 -5.26
CA ASN A 39 -0.95 -11.46 -6.20
C ASN A 39 0.41 -11.85 -5.58
N GLY A 40 0.41 -12.35 -4.34
CA GLY A 40 1.58 -12.91 -3.67
C GLY A 40 2.05 -14.20 -4.35
N GLN A 41 3.29 -14.18 -4.82
CA GLN A 41 3.96 -15.17 -5.66
C GLN A 41 3.86 -16.64 -5.20
N LYS A 42 3.96 -17.54 -6.21
CA LYS A 42 4.41 -18.93 -6.10
C LYS A 42 5.51 -19.05 -5.03
N ARG A 43 5.22 -19.82 -3.97
CA ARG A 43 6.24 -20.33 -3.06
C ARG A 43 7.06 -21.39 -3.79
N GLU A 44 8.35 -21.13 -3.97
CA GLU A 44 9.37 -22.17 -4.08
C GLU A 44 10.11 -22.12 -2.74
N GLU A 45 9.74 -23.04 -1.84
CA GLU A 45 10.47 -23.30 -0.60
C GLU A 45 11.24 -24.60 -0.80
N ASP A 46 12.57 -24.50 -0.75
CA ASP A 46 13.49 -25.63 -0.78
C ASP A 46 13.27 -26.56 0.41
N GLY A 47 13.27 -27.86 0.15
CA GLY A 47 13.78 -28.84 1.12
C GLY A 47 12.77 -29.67 1.90
N LEU A 48 11.57 -29.92 1.40
CA LEU A 48 10.84 -31.16 1.70
C LEU A 48 10.13 -31.63 0.44
N GLU A 49 10.60 -32.76 -0.10
CA GLU A 49 10.04 -33.45 -1.25
C GLU A 49 8.61 -33.94 -0.93
N PHE A 50 7.64 -33.04 -1.03
CA PHE A 50 6.26 -33.43 -1.22
C PHE A 50 6.10 -33.76 -2.70
N ARG A 51 6.14 -35.05 -3.02
CA ARG A 51 5.73 -35.57 -4.33
C ARG A 51 4.41 -34.91 -4.71
N VAL A 52 4.47 -34.02 -5.70
CA VAL A 52 3.30 -33.48 -6.38
C VAL A 52 2.65 -34.64 -7.11
N GLY A 53 1.75 -35.33 -6.41
CA GLY A 53 0.74 -36.15 -7.04
C GLY A 53 0.01 -35.24 -8.01
N THR A 54 0.09 -35.60 -9.29
CA THR A 54 -0.45 -34.89 -10.43
C THR A 54 -1.98 -34.73 -10.26
N LEU A 55 -2.41 -33.67 -9.58
CA LEU A 55 -3.79 -33.22 -9.64
C LEU A 55 -3.90 -32.30 -10.84
N THR A 56 -4.24 -32.91 -11.97
CA THR A 56 -4.84 -32.32 -13.17
C THR A 56 -6.16 -31.62 -12.81
N GLY A 57 -6.09 -30.55 -12.03
CA GLY A 57 -7.17 -29.62 -11.79
C GLY A 57 -6.84 -28.33 -12.52
N ARG A 58 -7.54 -28.05 -13.62
CA ARG A 58 -7.54 -26.75 -14.31
C ARG A 58 -7.58 -25.62 -13.26
N PHE A 59 -6.48 -24.91 -13.07
CA PHE A 59 -6.55 -23.54 -12.59
C PHE A 59 -7.34 -22.78 -13.64
N LYS A 60 -8.64 -22.61 -13.42
CA LYS A 60 -9.37 -21.51 -14.06
C LYS A 60 -8.69 -20.26 -13.53
N THR A 61 -7.84 -19.64 -14.34
CA THR A 61 -7.57 -18.23 -14.23
C THR A 61 -8.93 -17.55 -14.32
N PHE A 62 -9.49 -17.15 -13.17
CA PHE A 62 -10.68 -16.34 -13.18
C PHE A 62 -10.24 -14.99 -13.76
N THR A 63 -10.58 -14.74 -15.02
CA THR A 63 -10.56 -13.39 -15.61
C THR A 63 -11.66 -12.58 -14.92
N GLY A 64 -11.44 -12.25 -13.65
CA GLY A 64 -12.39 -11.51 -12.85
C GLY A 64 -12.42 -10.05 -13.32
N LYS A 65 -13.62 -9.51 -13.48
CA LYS A 65 -13.82 -8.08 -13.71
C LYS A 65 -13.70 -7.32 -12.37
N GLY A 66 -13.44 -6.02 -12.42
CA GLY A 66 -13.36 -5.18 -11.21
C GLY A 66 -12.17 -5.56 -10.33
N PHE A 67 -12.42 -6.02 -9.11
CA PHE A 67 -11.40 -6.36 -8.10
C PHE A 67 -10.19 -7.16 -8.63
N ALA A 68 -10.41 -8.15 -9.49
CA ALA A 68 -9.35 -9.05 -9.94
C ALA A 68 -8.43 -8.45 -11.02
N THR A 69 -8.70 -7.23 -11.50
CA THR A 69 -7.82 -6.55 -12.46
C THR A 69 -6.57 -5.95 -11.81
N GLY A 70 -6.56 -5.81 -10.47
CA GLY A 70 -5.49 -5.13 -9.73
C GLY A 70 -5.41 -3.62 -9.94
N LYS A 71 -6.43 -3.03 -10.59
CA LYS A 71 -6.59 -1.60 -10.81
C LYS A 71 -7.70 -1.04 -9.92
N ILE A 72 -7.46 0.12 -9.33
CA ILE A 72 -8.43 0.78 -8.45
C ILE A 72 -8.68 2.19 -8.97
N CYS A 73 -9.94 2.52 -9.22
CA CYS A 73 -10.35 3.90 -9.45
C CYS A 73 -10.53 4.59 -8.10
N LEU A 74 -9.96 5.79 -7.94
CA LEU A 74 -10.12 6.66 -6.77
C LEU A 74 -10.92 7.93 -7.12
N GLY A 75 -11.63 7.92 -8.25
CA GLY A 75 -12.33 9.09 -8.80
C GLY A 75 -11.69 9.50 -10.13
N GLU A 76 -10.87 10.55 -10.12
CA GLU A 76 -10.15 11.04 -11.31
C GLU A 76 -8.80 10.33 -11.54
N ILE A 77 -8.37 9.50 -10.60
CA ILE A 77 -7.08 8.79 -10.65
C ILE A 77 -7.34 7.28 -10.58
N GLU A 78 -6.71 6.54 -11.49
CA GLU A 78 -6.59 5.08 -11.39
C GLU A 78 -5.22 4.73 -10.79
N VAL A 79 -5.18 3.82 -9.83
CA VAL A 79 -3.94 3.34 -9.21
C VAL A 79 -3.72 1.85 -9.43
N VAL A 80 -2.44 1.50 -9.55
CA VAL A 80 -1.95 0.13 -9.61
C VAL A 80 -0.85 -0.05 -8.58
N LYS A 81 -0.79 -1.24 -7.98
CA LYS A 81 0.25 -1.61 -7.04
C LYS A 81 1.48 -2.13 -7.76
N ILE A 82 2.64 -1.57 -7.47
CA ILE A 82 3.95 -2.06 -7.91
C ILE A 82 4.65 -2.74 -6.73
N THR A 83 5.20 -3.92 -6.98
CA THR A 83 6.00 -4.70 -6.02
C THR A 83 7.39 -5.03 -6.54
N GLU A 84 7.72 -4.56 -7.74
CA GLU A 84 9.03 -4.72 -8.36
C GLU A 84 9.84 -3.45 -8.16
N PHE A 85 11.08 -3.61 -7.73
CA PHE A 85 11.90 -2.52 -7.24
C PHE A 85 13.36 -2.70 -7.66
N GLU A 86 13.99 -1.59 -8.02
CA GLU A 86 15.44 -1.50 -8.24
C GLU A 86 16.09 -0.83 -7.02
N LYS A 87 17.16 -1.43 -6.50
CA LYS A 87 17.90 -0.89 -5.36
C LYS A 87 18.67 0.36 -5.80
N ILE A 88 18.51 1.45 -5.06
CA ILE A 88 19.24 2.71 -5.28
C ILE A 88 20.44 2.79 -4.35
N TRP A 89 20.18 2.78 -3.04
CA TRP A 89 21.19 3.07 -2.02
C TRP A 89 20.80 2.49 -0.66
N SER A 90 21.80 2.21 0.19
CA SER A 90 21.60 1.74 1.56
C SER A 90 22.28 2.66 2.57
N CYS A 91 21.54 3.04 3.60
CA CYS A 91 21.99 3.88 4.71
C CYS A 91 22.16 3.04 5.97
N SER A 92 23.36 2.99 6.55
CA SER A 92 23.62 2.32 7.83
C SER A 92 23.60 3.29 9.01
N SER A 93 23.07 2.88 10.16
CA SER A 93 23.19 3.69 11.38
C SER A 93 24.64 3.71 11.87
N LEU A 94 25.02 4.76 12.61
CA LEU A 94 26.35 4.88 13.22
C LEU A 94 26.47 4.08 14.54
N SER A 95 25.42 3.35 14.93
CA SER A 95 25.31 2.66 16.21
C SER A 95 25.93 1.25 16.19
N ARG A 96 26.25 0.71 17.37
CA ARG A 96 26.73 -0.68 17.57
C ARG A 96 25.72 -1.75 17.13
N LYS A 97 24.43 -1.40 17.07
CA LYS A 97 23.40 -2.24 16.42
C LYS A 97 23.32 -1.80 14.97
N ALA A 98 23.75 -2.66 14.05
CA ALA A 98 23.78 -2.41 12.62
C ALA A 98 22.37 -2.40 12.02
N ASN A 99 21.56 -1.40 12.37
CA ASN A 99 20.32 -1.12 11.66
C ASN A 99 20.67 -0.35 10.39
N ALA A 100 20.05 -0.71 9.27
CA ALA A 100 20.24 -0.04 7.99
C ALA A 100 18.93 0.01 7.23
N VAL A 101 18.70 1.07 6.46
CA VAL A 101 17.58 1.19 5.53
C VAL A 101 18.08 1.10 4.10
N THR A 102 17.33 0.42 3.24
CA THR A 102 17.60 0.41 1.81
C THR A 102 16.47 1.10 1.07
N PHE A 103 16.83 1.97 0.14
CA PHE A 103 15.93 2.75 -0.71
C PHE A 103 15.87 2.16 -2.10
N TYR A 104 14.68 2.21 -2.69
CA TYR A 104 14.37 1.56 -3.94
C TYR A 104 13.50 2.42 -4.84
N LYS A 105 13.77 2.33 -6.14
CA LYS A 105 12.94 2.91 -7.20
C LYS A 105 11.92 1.85 -7.67
N PRO A 106 10.62 2.17 -7.77
CA PRO A 106 9.66 1.27 -8.39
C PRO A 106 9.98 1.11 -9.89
N VAL A 107 9.96 -0.14 -10.37
CA VAL A 107 10.19 -0.49 -11.78
C VAL A 107 9.03 -1.30 -12.34
N GLY A 108 8.99 -1.50 -13.66
CA GLY A 108 7.88 -2.20 -14.31
C GLY A 108 6.56 -1.42 -14.27
N ILE A 109 6.64 -0.08 -14.21
CA ILE A 109 5.46 0.80 -14.20
C ILE A 109 4.74 0.67 -15.55
N PRO A 110 3.44 0.31 -15.58
CA PRO A 110 2.70 0.16 -16.83
C PRO A 110 2.53 1.49 -17.59
N ASP A 111 2.36 1.39 -18.91
CA ASP A 111 2.23 2.56 -19.78
C ASP A 111 1.08 3.51 -19.35
N GLY A 112 1.44 4.79 -19.23
CA GLY A 112 0.54 5.86 -18.82
C GLY A 112 0.33 5.98 -17.31
N TYR A 113 0.95 5.13 -16.49
CA TYR A 113 1.06 5.36 -15.05
C TYR A 113 2.37 6.10 -14.73
N SER A 114 2.34 6.86 -13.66
CA SER A 114 3.48 7.58 -13.13
C SER A 114 3.73 7.21 -11.68
N SER A 115 5.01 7.23 -11.29
CA SER A 115 5.41 7.06 -9.90
C SER A 115 4.97 8.24 -9.05
N LEU A 116 4.68 7.96 -7.78
CA LEU A 116 4.31 8.96 -6.77
C LEU A 116 5.40 9.16 -5.70
N GLY A 117 6.46 8.34 -5.76
CA GLY A 117 7.57 8.36 -4.81
C GLY A 117 8.35 7.05 -4.81
N HIS A 118 9.43 7.02 -4.05
CA HIS A 118 10.27 5.84 -3.87
C HIS A 118 9.86 5.05 -2.63
N TYR A 119 10.39 3.83 -2.55
CA TYR A 119 10.15 2.90 -1.45
C TYR A 119 11.38 2.77 -0.57
N CYS A 120 11.20 2.47 0.71
CA CYS A 120 12.29 2.00 1.55
C CYS A 120 11.83 0.99 2.58
N GLN A 121 12.77 0.17 3.06
CA GLN A 121 12.54 -0.76 4.15
C GLN A 121 13.83 -1.03 4.93
N PRO A 122 13.73 -1.60 6.15
CA PRO A 122 14.88 -2.14 6.85
C PRO A 122 15.61 -3.17 5.98
N SER A 123 16.94 -3.09 5.96
CA SER A 123 17.80 -3.85 5.04
C SER A 123 17.95 -5.32 5.43
N ASP A 124 17.61 -5.66 6.67
CA ASP A 124 17.62 -7.02 7.23
C ASP A 124 16.39 -7.83 6.84
N ARG A 125 15.40 -7.21 6.19
CA ARG A 125 14.16 -7.87 5.75
C ARG A 125 14.20 -8.22 4.26
N LYS A 126 13.56 -9.35 3.90
CA LYS A 126 13.28 -9.65 2.49
C LYS A 126 12.35 -8.58 1.91
N LEU A 127 12.56 -8.20 0.65
CA LEU A 127 11.74 -7.22 -0.05
C LEU A 127 10.27 -7.70 -0.11
N ARG A 128 9.36 -6.98 0.56
CA ARG A 128 7.93 -7.36 0.67
C ARG A 128 6.94 -6.20 0.54
N GLY A 129 7.45 -4.98 0.34
CA GLY A 129 6.65 -3.76 0.24
C GLY A 129 5.94 -3.55 -1.09
N TYR A 130 5.36 -2.36 -1.23
CA TYR A 130 4.71 -1.90 -2.45
C TYR A 130 4.69 -0.38 -2.52
N VAL A 131 4.52 0.13 -3.73
CA VAL A 131 4.18 1.54 -3.99
C VAL A 131 2.99 1.57 -4.94
N LEU A 132 2.05 2.49 -4.71
CA LEU A 132 1.00 2.80 -5.67
C LEU A 132 1.52 3.78 -6.73
N VAL A 133 1.33 3.40 -7.99
CA VAL A 133 1.53 4.29 -9.15
C VAL A 133 0.17 4.74 -9.65
N ALA A 134 0.12 5.92 -10.27
CA ALA A 134 -1.13 6.59 -10.58
C ALA A 134 -1.20 7.01 -12.05
N LYS A 135 -2.41 6.94 -12.61
CA LYS A 135 -2.74 7.42 -13.94
C LYS A 135 -3.96 8.33 -13.86
N CYS A 136 -3.95 9.44 -14.58
CA CYS A 136 -5.13 10.29 -14.73
C CYS A 136 -6.16 9.59 -15.63
N ILE A 137 -7.41 9.54 -15.18
CA ILE A 137 -8.53 9.07 -16.00
C ILE A 137 -9.11 10.30 -16.69
N SER A 138 -8.83 10.49 -17.98
CA SER A 138 -9.52 11.50 -18.76
C SER A 138 -10.99 11.08 -18.91
N SER A 139 -11.92 11.81 -18.31
CA SER A 139 -13.32 11.75 -18.73
C SER A 139 -13.37 12.10 -20.22
N ASP A 140 -13.97 11.22 -21.03
CA ASP A 140 -14.03 11.30 -22.50
C ASP A 140 -14.12 12.74 -23.03
N GLU A 141 -13.36 12.99 -24.11
CA GLU A 141 -13.34 14.20 -24.95
C GLU A 141 -14.69 14.48 -25.67
N SER A 142 -15.82 14.43 -24.96
CA SER A 142 -17.16 14.55 -25.56
C SER A 142 -18.15 15.41 -24.78
N GLN A 143 -17.68 16.25 -23.86
CA GLN A 143 -18.45 17.42 -23.43
C GLN A 143 -17.51 18.62 -23.26
N GLY A 144 -17.56 19.54 -24.22
CA GLY A 144 -16.87 20.82 -24.17
C GLY A 144 -17.39 21.67 -23.02
N SER A 145 -16.84 21.48 -21.82
CA SER A 145 -16.71 22.49 -20.77
C SER A 145 -15.92 21.91 -19.59
N LYS A 146 -14.73 22.46 -19.33
CA LYS A 146 -14.36 23.18 -18.09
C LYS A 146 -12.85 23.10 -17.86
N LEU A 147 -12.29 24.26 -17.49
CA LEU A 147 -10.94 24.55 -17.05
C LEU A 147 -10.53 23.69 -15.82
N VAL A 148 -10.45 22.37 -15.95
CA VAL A 148 -10.11 21.47 -14.84
C VAL A 148 -8.63 21.15 -14.94
N SER A 149 -7.84 21.65 -13.99
CA SER A 149 -6.43 21.31 -13.85
C SER A 149 -6.24 19.78 -13.76
N PRO A 150 -5.21 19.21 -14.39
CA PRO A 150 -5.02 17.76 -14.42
C PRO A 150 -4.90 17.16 -13.01
N ALA A 151 -5.34 15.91 -12.82
CA ALA A 151 -5.24 15.26 -11.51
C ALA A 151 -3.80 15.03 -11.04
N LEU A 152 -2.88 14.86 -12.00
CA LEU A 152 -1.46 14.60 -11.79
C LEU A 152 -0.63 15.61 -12.58
N THR A 153 0.41 16.16 -11.98
CA THR A 153 1.34 17.08 -12.65
C THR A 153 2.79 16.79 -12.24
N LYS A 154 3.75 17.24 -13.04
CA LYS A 154 5.17 17.17 -12.66
C LYS A 154 5.46 18.15 -11.52
N PRO A 155 6.42 17.85 -10.64
CA PRO A 155 6.98 18.87 -9.75
C PRO A 155 7.60 20.01 -10.56
N LEU A 156 7.73 21.18 -9.94
CA LEU A 156 8.45 22.32 -10.52
C LEU A 156 9.96 22.12 -10.46
N ASN A 157 10.42 21.54 -9.35
CA ASN A 157 11.80 21.19 -9.02
C ASN A 157 11.78 20.33 -7.74
N TYR A 158 12.94 20.05 -7.16
CA TYR A 158 13.09 19.29 -5.93
C TYR A 158 13.88 20.06 -4.87
N THR A 159 13.51 19.86 -3.61
CA THR A 159 14.26 20.34 -2.45
C THR A 159 15.10 19.20 -1.90
N LEU A 160 16.42 19.39 -1.76
CA LEU A 160 17.29 18.44 -1.09
C LEU A 160 16.99 18.42 0.42
N VAL A 161 16.49 17.30 0.91
CA VAL A 161 16.10 17.09 2.31
C VAL A 161 17.29 16.57 3.10
N TRP A 162 18.04 15.64 2.53
CA TRP A 162 19.18 15.03 3.20
C TRP A 162 20.19 14.46 2.20
N SER A 163 21.47 14.47 2.55
CA SER A 163 22.53 13.81 1.79
C SER A 163 23.54 13.10 2.69
N SER A 164 24.08 12.00 2.17
CA SER A 164 25.21 11.29 2.79
C SER A 164 26.49 12.07 2.54
N ASN A 165 27.02 12.79 3.54
CA ASN A 165 28.31 13.50 3.47
C ASN A 165 29.52 12.54 3.54
N SER A 166 29.50 11.44 2.78
CA SER A 166 30.62 10.50 2.70
C SER A 166 31.54 10.89 1.53
N HIS A 167 32.82 11.11 1.80
CA HIS A 167 33.86 11.29 0.78
C HIS A 167 34.20 9.98 0.02
N GLY A 168 33.20 9.13 -0.27
CA GLY A 168 33.34 7.83 -0.94
C GLY A 168 32.40 7.67 -2.14
N ASN A 169 32.45 6.53 -2.82
CA ASN A 169 31.78 6.30 -4.11
C ASN A 169 30.25 6.10 -4.06
N GLU A 170 29.62 5.95 -2.89
CA GLU A 170 28.17 5.66 -2.79
C GLU A 170 27.49 6.63 -1.83
N CYS A 171 27.15 7.82 -2.34
CA CYS A 171 26.33 8.79 -1.65
C CYS A 171 24.84 8.55 -1.94
N GLY A 172 23.99 8.88 -0.98
CA GLY A 172 22.54 8.92 -1.17
C GLY A 172 22.03 10.33 -0.94
N TYR A 173 21.12 10.77 -1.80
CA TYR A 173 20.47 12.08 -1.76
C TYR A 173 18.96 11.86 -1.69
N VAL A 174 18.30 12.47 -0.72
CA VAL A 174 16.85 12.38 -0.52
C VAL A 174 16.23 13.72 -0.88
N TRP A 175 15.28 13.68 -1.81
CA TRP A 175 14.66 14.82 -2.45
C TRP A 175 13.16 14.85 -2.17
N LEU A 176 12.65 16.03 -1.80
CA LEU A 176 11.23 16.32 -1.71
C LEU A 176 10.78 17.03 -3.01
N PRO A 177 9.82 16.47 -3.77
CA PRO A 177 9.28 17.16 -4.93
C PRO A 177 8.53 18.42 -4.52
N ASN A 178 8.81 19.55 -5.18
CA ASN A 178 8.10 20.80 -4.94
C ASN A 178 6.91 20.89 -5.91
N PRO A 179 5.67 20.78 -5.43
CA PRO A 179 4.49 20.79 -6.29
C PRO A 179 4.20 22.20 -6.83
N PRO A 180 3.53 22.32 -7.99
CA PRO A 180 2.84 23.55 -8.36
C PRO A 180 1.73 23.91 -7.36
N GLU A 181 1.28 25.16 -7.38
CA GLU A 181 0.17 25.63 -6.55
C GLU A 181 -1.10 24.78 -6.78
N GLY A 182 -1.76 24.38 -5.68
CA GLY A 182 -2.94 23.51 -5.70
C GLY A 182 -2.63 22.00 -5.84
N TYR A 183 -1.36 21.61 -5.68
CA TYR A 183 -0.92 20.21 -5.67
C TYR A 183 -0.11 19.89 -4.41
N LYS A 184 0.01 18.61 -4.09
CA LYS A 184 0.81 18.08 -2.99
C LYS A 184 1.74 16.96 -3.49
N PRO A 185 2.98 16.87 -2.98
CA PRO A 185 3.79 15.69 -3.17
C PRO A 185 3.24 14.57 -2.29
N THR A 186 3.54 13.33 -2.65
CA THR A 186 2.98 12.16 -1.96
C THR A 186 4.05 11.12 -1.58
N GLY A 187 5.31 11.51 -1.73
CA GLY A 187 6.48 10.72 -1.39
C GLY A 187 7.77 11.47 -1.72
N PHE A 188 8.89 10.84 -1.42
CA PHE A 188 10.24 11.35 -1.68
C PHE A 188 10.90 10.59 -2.82
N VAL A 189 11.95 11.18 -3.39
CA VAL A 189 12.81 10.58 -4.42
C VAL A 189 14.22 10.42 -3.84
N VAL A 190 14.90 9.33 -4.18
CA VAL A 190 16.28 9.07 -3.76
C VAL A 190 17.17 8.91 -5.00
N THR A 191 18.36 9.50 -4.98
CA THR A 191 19.36 9.36 -6.03
C THR A 191 20.73 9.03 -5.45
N THR A 192 21.63 8.53 -6.29
CA THR A 192 23.05 8.34 -5.96
C THR A 192 23.92 9.52 -6.37
N GLU A 193 23.40 10.38 -7.23
CA GLU A 193 24.09 11.56 -7.78
C GLU A 193 23.56 12.85 -7.13
N PRO A 194 24.42 13.87 -6.95
CA PRO A 194 24.05 15.15 -6.32
C PRO A 194 23.17 16.04 -7.20
N GLU A 195 23.04 15.75 -8.49
CA GLU A 195 22.18 16.49 -9.40
C GLU A 195 20.70 16.26 -9.08
N GLU A 196 19.91 17.28 -9.37
CA GLU A 196 18.47 17.23 -9.18
C GLU A 196 17.84 16.11 -10.05
N PRO A 197 16.88 15.32 -9.52
CA PRO A 197 16.20 14.31 -10.31
C PRO A 197 15.43 14.90 -11.50
N ASP A 198 15.18 14.07 -12.52
CA ASP A 198 14.31 14.46 -13.63
C ASP A 198 12.89 14.79 -13.13
N LEU A 199 12.26 15.83 -13.69
CA LEU A 199 10.87 16.19 -13.39
C LEU A 199 9.87 15.10 -13.81
N GLU A 200 10.29 14.15 -14.64
CA GLU A 200 9.52 12.98 -15.02
C GLU A 200 9.52 11.86 -13.97
N GLU A 201 10.44 11.89 -13.00
CA GLU A 201 10.66 10.80 -12.05
C GLU A 201 9.40 10.48 -11.23
N VAL A 202 8.64 11.51 -10.85
CA VAL A 202 7.38 11.38 -10.10
C VAL A 202 6.31 12.38 -10.56
N ARG A 203 5.10 12.23 -10.01
CA ARG A 203 4.02 13.21 -10.14
C ARG A 203 3.54 13.69 -8.77
N CYS A 204 3.20 14.97 -8.71
CA CYS A 204 2.42 15.58 -7.64
C CYS A 204 0.92 15.42 -7.94
N VAL A 205 0.12 15.37 -6.88
CA VAL A 205 -1.32 15.08 -6.95
C VAL A 205 -2.10 16.33 -6.58
N ARG A 206 -3.19 16.60 -7.32
CA ARG A 206 -4.05 17.77 -7.06
C ARG A 206 -4.63 17.70 -5.64
N GLU A 207 -4.63 18.81 -4.93
CA GLU A 207 -4.86 18.84 -3.48
C GLU A 207 -6.21 18.25 -3.05
N ASP A 208 -7.28 18.46 -3.82
CA ASP A 208 -8.62 17.89 -3.57
C ASP A 208 -8.69 16.36 -3.68
N LEU A 209 -7.74 15.76 -4.40
CA LEU A 209 -7.56 14.31 -4.56
C LEU A 209 -6.60 13.72 -3.50
N THR A 210 -6.20 14.53 -2.51
CA THR A 210 -5.32 14.10 -1.42
C THR A 210 -6.02 14.17 -0.06
N GLU A 211 -5.45 13.46 0.92
CA GLU A 211 -5.87 13.45 2.31
C GLU A 211 -4.66 13.63 3.21
N SER A 212 -4.87 14.25 4.38
CA SER A 212 -3.82 14.41 5.40
C SER A 212 -3.23 13.06 5.82
N CYS A 213 -1.89 12.99 5.88
CA CYS A 213 -1.17 11.88 6.48
C CYS A 213 -0.53 12.28 7.81
N GLU A 214 -0.09 11.28 8.56
CA GLU A 214 0.82 11.38 9.71
C GLU A 214 1.91 10.30 9.61
N VAL A 215 3.01 10.47 10.35
CA VAL A 215 4.02 9.42 10.53
C VAL A 215 3.45 8.27 11.38
N ASP A 216 3.94 7.05 11.14
CA ASP A 216 3.53 5.85 11.85
C ASP A 216 4.73 5.17 12.53
N GLU A 217 5.23 4.08 11.97
CA GLU A 217 6.40 3.36 12.48
C GLU A 217 7.71 3.99 11.98
N VAL A 218 8.68 4.15 12.89
CA VAL A 218 10.06 4.52 12.53
C VAL A 218 10.69 3.36 11.76
N ILE A 219 11.06 3.60 10.50
CA ILE A 219 11.78 2.63 9.67
C ILE A 219 13.27 2.65 10.03
N PHE A 220 13.82 3.86 10.20
CA PHE A 220 15.23 4.06 10.43
C PHE A 220 15.52 5.43 11.04
N GLU A 221 16.51 5.46 11.92
CA GLU A 221 17.08 6.67 12.47
C GLU A 221 18.60 6.58 12.41
N ARG A 222 19.23 7.69 12.03
CA ARG A 222 20.67 7.90 12.17
C ARG A 222 20.86 9.17 12.95
N ASN A 223 21.31 9.03 14.18
CA ASN A 223 21.72 10.14 15.01
C ASN A 223 23.15 10.55 14.69
N SER A 224 23.38 11.87 14.67
CA SER A 224 24.70 12.47 14.55
C SER A 224 24.80 13.69 15.44
N LEU A 225 26.02 14.00 15.89
CA LEU A 225 26.31 15.21 16.65
C LEU A 225 26.07 16.48 15.81
N PHE A 226 26.22 16.37 14.50
CA PHE A 226 25.93 17.45 13.56
C PHE A 226 24.53 17.27 12.97
N SER A 227 23.74 18.35 12.92
CA SER A 227 22.38 18.35 12.36
C SER A 227 22.34 17.77 10.94
N LYS A 228 23.33 18.12 10.10
CA LYS A 228 23.47 17.60 8.73
C LYS A 228 23.64 16.08 8.62
N GLY A 229 24.02 15.40 9.70
CA GLY A 229 24.17 13.95 9.73
C GLY A 229 22.94 13.21 10.25
N ARG A 230 21.91 13.93 10.71
CA ARG A 230 20.68 13.34 11.25
C ARG A 230 19.71 13.05 10.13
N ILE A 231 19.16 11.85 10.13
CA ILE A 231 18.08 11.45 9.25
C ILE A 231 17.17 10.51 10.00
N TYR A 232 15.88 10.80 9.91
CA TYR A 232 14.81 9.97 10.41
C TYR A 232 13.91 9.61 9.24
N VAL A 233 13.50 8.34 9.18
CA VAL A 233 12.70 7.78 8.11
C VAL A 233 11.54 7.02 8.73
N TRP A 234 10.31 7.35 8.33
CA TRP A 234 9.08 6.76 8.84
C TRP A 234 8.21 6.20 7.74
N ASN A 235 7.38 5.23 8.11
CA ASN A 235 6.19 4.90 7.35
C ASN A 235 5.17 6.04 7.47
N THR A 236 4.33 6.19 6.44
CA THR A 236 3.21 7.13 6.46
C THR A 236 1.88 6.41 6.48
N ARG A 237 0.90 7.06 7.11
CA ARG A 237 -0.49 6.61 7.10
C ARG A 237 -1.44 7.81 7.09
N PRO A 238 -2.70 7.64 6.65
CA PRO A 238 -3.70 8.68 6.78
C PRO A 238 -3.99 9.06 8.24
N CYS A 239 -4.20 10.35 8.52
CA CYS A 239 -4.60 10.83 9.85
C CYS A 239 -5.98 10.29 10.25
N ARG A 240 -6.95 10.37 9.34
CA ARG A 240 -8.32 9.89 9.58
C ARG A 240 -8.45 8.44 9.13
N ARG A 241 -8.80 7.57 10.08
CA ARG A 241 -8.97 6.13 9.87
C ARG A 241 -10.34 5.67 10.34
N GLY A 242 -10.87 4.65 9.67
CA GLY A 242 -12.18 4.09 9.97
C GLY A 242 -12.97 3.76 8.72
N MET A 243 -14.13 3.14 8.90
CA MET A 243 -14.97 2.63 7.81
C MET A 243 -15.53 3.70 6.86
N LEU A 244 -15.41 4.98 7.18
CA LEU A 244 -15.92 6.07 6.34
C LEU A 244 -14.81 7.01 5.86
N CYS A 245 -13.56 6.69 6.22
CA CYS A 245 -12.41 7.50 5.87
C CYS A 245 -11.97 7.20 4.43
N LYS A 246 -11.29 8.17 3.83
CA LYS A 246 -10.96 8.17 2.40
C LYS A 246 -9.46 8.24 2.11
N GLY A 247 -8.57 8.23 3.11
CA GLY A 247 -7.12 8.26 2.88
C GLY A 247 -6.53 6.91 2.44
N VAL A 248 -5.98 6.83 1.22
CA VAL A 248 -5.25 5.65 0.73
C VAL A 248 -3.74 5.87 0.95
N PRO A 249 -3.07 5.02 1.75
CA PRO A 249 -1.61 5.05 1.86
C PRO A 249 -0.99 4.56 0.55
N ILE A 250 0.12 5.18 0.17
CA ILE A 250 0.76 4.95 -1.13
C ILE A 250 1.85 3.89 -1.01
N GLY A 251 2.39 3.69 0.19
CA GLY A 251 3.54 2.81 0.43
C GLY A 251 4.88 3.52 0.27
N THR A 252 4.88 4.86 0.24
CA THR A 252 6.09 5.70 0.31
C THR A 252 6.49 5.97 1.76
N PHE A 253 7.65 6.57 1.96
CA PHE A 253 8.18 6.94 3.28
C PHE A 253 8.15 8.46 3.48
N PHE A 254 8.29 8.87 4.74
CA PHE A 254 8.57 10.26 5.14
C PHE A 254 10.00 10.37 5.64
N CYS A 255 10.69 11.46 5.31
CA CYS A 255 12.07 11.71 5.73
C CYS A 255 12.24 13.13 6.27
N SER A 256 12.93 13.25 7.41
CA SER A 256 13.24 14.53 8.04
C SER A 256 14.62 14.51 8.72
N GLN A 257 15.19 15.69 8.92
CA GLN A 257 16.37 15.90 9.78
C GLN A 257 15.98 16.15 11.25
N ASP A 258 14.71 16.52 11.48
CA ASP A 258 14.14 16.82 12.79
C ASP A 258 13.27 15.65 13.27
N GLU A 259 13.37 15.34 14.57
CA GLU A 259 12.63 14.26 15.23
C GLU A 259 11.14 14.60 15.39
N ASP A 260 10.82 15.87 15.69
CA ASP A 260 9.48 16.37 16.04
C ASP A 260 8.61 16.73 14.81
N SER A 261 8.53 15.83 13.82
CA SER A 261 7.80 16.11 12.56
C SER A 261 6.27 15.96 12.63
N GLU A 262 5.68 15.88 13.84
CA GLU A 262 4.25 15.56 14.02
C GLU A 262 3.30 16.68 13.54
N ASN A 263 3.75 17.93 13.39
CA ASN A 263 2.85 19.08 13.27
C ASN A 263 2.58 19.60 11.84
N ASP A 264 3.38 19.26 10.83
CA ASP A 264 3.08 19.60 9.42
C ASP A 264 3.86 18.70 8.46
N MET A 265 3.22 17.66 7.93
CA MET A 265 3.87 16.80 6.95
C MET A 265 3.85 17.44 5.57
N SER A 266 5.01 17.48 4.94
CA SER A 266 5.17 18.03 3.59
C SER A 266 4.55 17.17 2.48
N ILE A 267 4.14 15.93 2.79
CA ILE A 267 3.54 14.97 1.86
C ILE A 267 2.11 14.58 2.27
N ALA A 268 1.32 14.16 1.29
CA ALA A 268 -0.07 13.76 1.48
C ALA A 268 -0.35 12.32 1.00
N CYS A 269 -1.49 11.79 1.44
CA CYS A 269 -2.01 10.48 1.10
C CYS A 269 -2.98 10.66 -0.07
N LEU A 270 -3.27 9.62 -0.84
CA LEU A 270 -4.31 9.72 -1.87
C LEU A 270 -5.69 9.73 -1.21
N LYS A 271 -6.68 10.29 -1.91
CA LYS A 271 -8.07 10.30 -1.45
C LYS A 271 -8.94 9.44 -2.35
N ASN A 272 -9.63 8.48 -1.75
CA ASN A 272 -10.63 7.70 -2.45
C ASN A 272 -11.94 8.49 -2.56
N LEU A 273 -12.19 9.05 -3.75
CA LEU A 273 -13.45 9.70 -4.11
C LEU A 273 -14.39 8.78 -4.89
N ASP A 274 -13.95 7.56 -5.22
CA ASP A 274 -14.78 6.60 -5.91
C ASP A 274 -15.90 6.09 -4.98
N SER A 275 -17.14 6.30 -5.41
CA SER A 275 -18.33 5.77 -4.75
C SER A 275 -18.78 4.45 -5.35
N SER A 276 -18.24 4.11 -6.53
CA SER A 276 -18.51 2.86 -7.21
C SER A 276 -17.69 1.76 -6.51
N LEU A 277 -18.37 0.80 -5.89
CA LEU A 277 -17.71 -0.32 -5.19
C LEU A 277 -17.11 -1.32 -6.21
N LEU A 278 -16.56 -0.86 -7.33
CA LEU A 278 -16.17 -1.68 -8.48
C LEU A 278 -14.92 -2.52 -8.21
N ALA A 279 -14.02 -2.03 -7.38
CA ALA A 279 -12.90 -2.83 -6.91
C ALA A 279 -13.30 -3.74 -5.72
N MET A 280 -14.57 -3.81 -5.32
CA MET A 280 -15.03 -4.75 -4.30
C MET A 280 -15.02 -6.20 -4.79
N PRO A 281 -14.49 -7.17 -4.01
CA PRO A 281 -14.66 -8.57 -4.35
C PRO A 281 -16.15 -8.90 -4.37
N ASN A 282 -16.59 -9.53 -5.46
CA ASN A 282 -17.95 -10.06 -5.54
C ASN A 282 -18.11 -11.25 -4.58
N LEU A 283 -19.35 -11.69 -4.36
CA LEU A 283 -19.64 -12.74 -3.38
C LEU A 283 -18.87 -14.05 -3.65
N ASP A 284 -18.71 -14.42 -4.91
CA ASP A 284 -17.97 -15.63 -5.28
C ASP A 284 -16.48 -15.50 -4.95
N GLN A 285 -15.89 -14.31 -5.18
CA GLN A 285 -14.52 -14.00 -4.81
C GLN A 285 -14.34 -14.01 -3.29
N VAL A 286 -15.29 -13.45 -2.54
CA VAL A 286 -15.27 -13.50 -1.07
C VAL A 286 -15.36 -14.94 -0.57
N HIS A 287 -16.26 -15.75 -1.12
CA HIS A 287 -16.35 -17.17 -0.76
C HIS A 287 -15.09 -17.96 -1.11
N ALA A 288 -14.47 -17.68 -2.25
CA ALA A 288 -13.20 -18.29 -2.64
C ALA A 288 -12.08 -17.94 -1.64
N LEU A 289 -11.99 -16.66 -1.24
CA LEU A 289 -11.05 -16.19 -0.22
C LEU A 289 -11.27 -16.85 1.14
N ILE A 290 -12.52 -16.90 1.62
CA ILE A 290 -12.87 -17.54 2.90
C ILE A 290 -12.56 -19.04 2.85
N ARG A 291 -12.85 -19.72 1.73
CA ARG A 291 -12.53 -21.16 1.61
C ARG A 291 -11.04 -21.43 1.61
N HIS A 292 -10.26 -20.57 0.97
CA HIS A 292 -8.82 -20.79 0.84
C HIS A 292 -8.05 -20.39 2.11
N TYR A 293 -8.49 -19.33 2.79
CA TYR A 293 -7.74 -18.68 3.85
C TYR A 293 -8.50 -18.55 5.17
N GLY A 294 -9.79 -18.87 5.17
CA GLY A 294 -10.61 -18.79 6.36
C GLY A 294 -10.11 -19.77 7.43
N PRO A 295 -10.01 -19.32 8.70
CA PRO A 295 -9.65 -20.22 9.77
C PRO A 295 -10.71 -21.31 9.90
N THR A 296 -10.28 -22.56 9.89
CA THR A 296 -11.14 -23.68 10.26
C THR A 296 -11.14 -23.78 11.77
N VAL A 297 -12.27 -23.44 12.39
CA VAL A 297 -12.45 -23.53 13.85
C VAL A 297 -13.13 -24.86 14.18
N TYR A 298 -12.49 -25.66 15.04
CA TYR A 298 -13.06 -26.89 15.56
C TYR A 298 -13.63 -26.61 16.95
N PHE A 299 -14.92 -26.83 17.12
CA PHE A 299 -15.59 -26.68 18.41
C PHE A 299 -15.54 -27.99 19.20
N HIS A 300 -15.37 -27.88 20.51
CA HIS A 300 -15.47 -29.02 21.41
C HIS A 300 -16.93 -29.52 21.43
N PRO A 301 -17.19 -30.83 21.59
CA PRO A 301 -18.56 -31.37 21.62
C PRO A 301 -19.47 -30.76 22.70
N ASP A 302 -18.89 -30.28 23.80
CA ASP A 302 -19.61 -29.71 24.95
C ASP A 302 -19.72 -28.18 24.93
N GLU A 303 -19.34 -27.56 23.81
CA GLU A 303 -19.30 -26.11 23.69
C GLU A 303 -20.71 -25.55 23.53
N ALA A 304 -21.22 -24.93 24.59
CA ALA A 304 -22.62 -24.48 24.69
C ALA A 304 -22.94 -23.22 23.85
N PHE A 305 -21.91 -22.46 23.43
CA PHE A 305 -22.08 -21.20 22.72
C PHE A 305 -21.24 -21.19 21.44
N LEU A 306 -21.89 -20.92 20.31
CA LEU A 306 -21.19 -20.66 19.07
C LEU A 306 -20.66 -19.21 19.07
N PRO A 307 -19.44 -18.96 18.54
CA PRO A 307 -18.97 -17.61 18.34
C PRO A 307 -19.93 -16.86 17.42
N SER A 308 -20.32 -15.65 17.83
CA SER A 308 -21.14 -14.73 17.04
C SER A 308 -20.51 -14.49 15.68
N CYS A 309 -21.31 -14.15 14.66
CA CYS A 309 -20.79 -13.86 13.31
C CYS A 309 -19.70 -12.78 13.34
N PHE A 310 -19.79 -11.83 14.27
CA PHE A 310 -18.77 -10.82 14.52
C PHE A 310 -17.44 -11.44 14.97
N SER A 311 -17.44 -12.33 15.97
CA SER A 311 -16.21 -12.99 16.44
C SER A 311 -15.56 -13.92 15.40
N LYS A 312 -16.34 -14.56 14.52
CA LYS A 312 -15.79 -15.33 13.38
C LYS A 312 -15.14 -14.43 12.33
N MET A 313 -15.72 -13.25 12.08
CA MET A 313 -15.14 -12.27 11.18
C MET A 313 -13.90 -11.61 11.77
N GLU A 314 -13.92 -11.34 13.06
CA GLU A 314 -12.78 -10.79 13.80
C GLU A 314 -11.59 -11.76 13.76
N LEU A 315 -11.80 -13.07 13.99
CA LEU A 315 -10.75 -14.07 13.78
C LEU A 315 -10.22 -14.12 12.33
N PHE A 316 -11.09 -13.96 11.33
CA PHE A 316 -10.67 -13.88 9.93
C PHE A 316 -9.80 -12.65 9.67
N CYS A 317 -10.17 -11.49 10.23
CA CYS A 317 -9.43 -10.24 10.08
C CYS A 317 -8.11 -10.24 10.86
N THR A 318 -8.11 -10.75 12.09
CA THR A 318 -6.93 -10.88 12.95
C THR A 318 -5.91 -11.83 12.32
N LYS A 319 -6.35 -12.98 11.80
CA LYS A 319 -5.43 -13.92 11.12
C LYS A 319 -4.91 -13.39 9.79
N MET A 320 -5.71 -12.59 9.07
CA MET A 320 -5.23 -11.84 7.90
C MET A 320 -4.23 -10.73 8.27
N GLY A 321 -4.30 -10.21 9.50
CA GLY A 321 -3.37 -9.22 10.06
C GLY A 321 -2.08 -9.84 10.61
N GLU A 322 -2.15 -10.98 11.29
CA GLU A 322 -1.01 -11.70 11.91
C GLU A 322 -0.07 -12.35 10.88
N ILE A 323 -0.52 -12.58 9.64
CA ILE A 323 0.36 -13.01 8.54
C ILE A 323 1.32 -11.88 8.10
N ARG A 324 1.23 -10.68 8.69
CA ARG A 324 2.19 -9.57 8.49
C ARG A 324 3.51 -9.72 9.25
N ASP A 325 3.59 -10.61 10.25
CA ASP A 325 4.81 -10.83 11.06
C ASP A 325 5.58 -12.09 10.62
#